data_AF-A0A954VQP8-F1
#
_entry.id   AF-A0A954VQP8-F1
#
_cell.length_a   1.000
_cell.length_b   1.000
_cell.length_c   1.000
_cell.angle_alpha   90.00
_cell.angle_beta   90.00
_cell.angle_gamma   90.00
#
_symmetry.space_group_name_H-M   'P 1'
#
loop_
_entity.id
_entity.type
_entity.pdbx_description
1 polymer ?
#
loop_
_entity_poly.entity_id
_entity_poly.type
_entity_poly.pdbx_seq_one_letter_code
_entity_poly.pdbx_strand_id
1 'polypeptide(L)'
;MNIYVAQIYPEAGVNYPFTHQFQQFMSKTLTDSVPKSEAFAEKYGGDFDLMFRMSAKSGIEQPEIKGPTVFKRDKDVEYTIFLPFRGSDYDSNVLRHAVTELLDGIVRVLSELGFDTTSVSQGSRQWVEHVIGDSRMTD
;
A
#
# COMPACT_ATOMS: atom_id res chain seq x y z
N MET A 1 -9.43 -2.01 -13.75
CA MET A 1 -8.89 -1.27 -12.61
C MET A 1 -9.28 -1.92 -11.29
N ASN A 2 -8.40 -2.80 -10.86
CA ASN A 2 -8.25 -3.24 -9.48
C ASN A 2 -7.09 -2.46 -8.85
N ILE A 3 -7.07 -2.43 -7.51
CA ILE A 3 -5.95 -1.92 -6.73
C ILE A 3 -5.33 -3.10 -5.98
N TYR A 4 -4.05 -3.35 -6.26
CA TYR A 4 -3.29 -4.43 -5.63
C TYR A 4 -2.27 -3.89 -4.64
N VAL A 5 -2.05 -4.66 -3.58
CA VAL A 5 -1.00 -4.44 -2.59
C VAL A 5 -0.17 -5.70 -2.52
N ALA A 6 1.13 -5.57 -2.75
CA ALA A 6 2.09 -6.65 -2.63
C ALA A 6 3.32 -6.20 -1.85
N GLN A 7 4.14 -7.13 -1.38
CA GLN A 7 5.35 -6.83 -0.62
C GLN A 7 6.62 -7.15 -1.43
N ILE A 8 7.64 -6.29 -1.31
CA ILE A 8 8.98 -6.53 -1.86
C ILE A 8 10.03 -5.93 -0.91
N TYR A 9 10.98 -6.75 -0.45
CA TYR A 9 12.03 -6.33 0.48
C TYR A 9 13.41 -6.56 -0.14
N PRO A 10 13.98 -5.55 -0.82
CA PRO A 10 15.25 -5.72 -1.53
C PRO A 10 16.46 -5.70 -0.58
N GLU A 11 16.33 -5.12 0.62
CA GLU A 11 17.41 -5.01 1.60
C GLU A 11 17.37 -6.20 2.59
N ALA A 12 18.51 -6.89 2.73
CA ALA A 12 18.60 -8.08 3.58
C ALA A 12 18.34 -7.73 5.05
N GLY A 13 17.41 -8.44 5.69
CA GLY A 13 17.06 -8.22 7.09
C GLY A 13 16.15 -7.00 7.35
N VAL A 14 15.76 -6.27 6.30
CA VAL A 14 14.88 -5.10 6.39
C VAL A 14 13.53 -5.44 5.77
N ASN A 15 12.60 -5.86 6.61
CA ASN A 15 11.26 -6.32 6.20
C ASN A 15 10.25 -6.07 7.31
N TYR A 16 8.96 -6.17 7.01
CA TYR A 16 7.92 -6.30 8.03
C TYR A 16 7.30 -7.69 7.95
N PRO A 17 6.80 -8.22 9.08
CA PRO A 17 6.24 -9.56 9.14
C PRO A 17 4.80 -9.65 8.62
N PHE A 18 4.42 -8.86 7.62
CA PHE A 18 3.05 -8.95 7.10
C PHE A 18 2.88 -10.16 6.19
N THR A 19 1.77 -10.87 6.32
CA THR A 19 1.56 -12.12 5.59
C THR A 19 0.95 -11.88 4.19
N HIS A 20 0.77 -12.96 3.44
CA HIS A 20 -0.03 -12.92 2.21
C HIS A 20 -1.50 -12.57 2.47
N GLN A 21 -2.05 -12.92 3.64
CA GLN A 21 -3.43 -12.59 3.99
C GLN A 21 -3.62 -11.08 4.15
N PHE A 22 -2.62 -10.39 4.73
CA PHE A 22 -2.58 -8.93 4.76
C PHE A 22 -2.63 -8.33 3.35
N GLN A 23 -1.81 -8.83 2.41
CA GLN A 23 -1.79 -8.36 1.02
C GLN A 23 -3.16 -8.51 0.34
N GLN A 24 -3.80 -9.67 0.53
CA GLN A 24 -5.14 -9.94 0.00
C GLN A 24 -6.20 -9.02 0.61
N PHE A 25 -6.19 -8.87 1.94
CA PHE A 25 -7.11 -8.00 2.66
C PHE A 25 -6.99 -6.55 2.15
N MET A 26 -5.77 -6.01 2.08
CA MET A 26 -5.53 -4.64 1.63
C MET A 26 -5.94 -4.43 0.17
N SER A 27 -5.56 -5.35 -0.73
CA SER A 27 -5.94 -5.28 -2.16
C SER A 27 -7.45 -5.25 -2.34
N LYS A 28 -8.16 -6.17 -1.68
CA LYS A 28 -9.62 -6.25 -1.75
C LYS A 28 -10.26 -4.98 -1.17
N THR A 29 -9.82 -4.57 0.01
CA THR A 29 -10.39 -3.42 0.72
C THR A 29 -10.24 -2.13 -0.09
N LEU A 30 -9.07 -1.90 -0.68
CA LEU A 30 -8.82 -0.73 -1.52
C LEU A 30 -9.62 -0.79 -2.83
N THR A 31 -9.64 -1.95 -3.49
CA THR A 31 -10.42 -2.12 -4.74
C THR A 31 -11.91 -1.85 -4.53
N ASP A 32 -12.46 -2.31 -3.40
CA ASP A 32 -13.88 -2.10 -3.09
C ASP A 32 -14.19 -0.66 -2.65
N SER A 33 -13.21 0.03 -2.05
CA SER A 33 -13.42 1.35 -1.42
C SER A 33 -13.12 2.53 -2.33
N VAL A 34 -12.29 2.35 -3.36
CA VAL A 34 -11.85 3.43 -4.24
C VAL A 34 -12.66 3.40 -5.54
N PRO A 35 -13.47 4.44 -5.81
CA PRO A 35 -14.18 4.54 -7.08
C PRO A 35 -13.17 4.71 -8.23
N LYS A 36 -13.56 4.29 -9.44
CA LYS A 36 -12.72 4.49 -10.64
C LYS A 36 -12.48 5.99 -10.87
N SER A 37 -11.27 6.34 -11.33
CA SER A 37 -10.91 7.70 -11.71
C SER A 37 -10.90 7.87 -13.23
N GLU A 38 -11.64 8.86 -13.73
CA GLU A 38 -11.59 9.27 -15.14
C GLU A 38 -10.20 9.80 -15.50
N ALA A 39 -9.59 10.61 -14.63
CA ALA A 39 -8.25 11.15 -14.85
C ALA A 39 -7.18 10.05 -14.99
N PHE A 40 -7.28 8.98 -14.18
CA PHE A 40 -6.41 7.81 -14.31
C PHE A 40 -6.64 7.08 -15.64
N ALA A 41 -7.91 6.86 -16.00
CA ALA A 41 -8.28 6.16 -17.23
C ALA A 41 -7.86 6.93 -18.49
N GLU A 42 -7.95 8.26 -18.50
CA GLU A 42 -7.45 9.11 -19.58
C GLU A 42 -5.92 9.05 -19.70
N LYS A 43 -5.21 9.02 -18.58
CA LYS A 43 -3.74 9.05 -18.55
C LYS A 43 -3.10 7.71 -18.95
N TYR A 44 -3.64 6.59 -18.47
CA TYR A 44 -3.03 5.27 -18.66
C TYR A 44 -3.88 4.33 -19.51
N GLY A 45 -5.19 4.42 -19.42
CA GLY A 45 -6.16 3.53 -20.07
C GLY A 45 -7.13 2.93 -19.05
N GLY A 46 -8.39 2.75 -19.45
CA GLY A 46 -9.43 2.17 -18.55
C GLY A 46 -9.23 0.69 -18.22
N ASP A 47 -8.36 0.00 -18.96
CA ASP A 47 -7.97 -1.39 -18.75
C ASP A 47 -6.74 -1.56 -17.84
N PHE A 48 -6.14 -0.47 -17.37
CA PHE A 48 -5.00 -0.54 -16.45
C PHE A 48 -5.44 -0.83 -15.01
N ASP A 49 -4.60 -1.58 -14.30
CA ASP A 49 -4.66 -1.80 -12.86
C ASP A 49 -3.56 -1.00 -12.15
N LEU A 50 -3.77 -0.75 -10.85
CA LEU A 50 -2.86 0.01 -10.00
C LEU A 50 -2.27 -0.90 -8.93
N MET A 51 -0.95 -0.90 -8.79
CA MET A 51 -0.24 -1.77 -7.86
C MET A 51 0.61 -0.94 -6.89
N PHE A 52 0.48 -1.23 -5.61
CA PHE A 52 1.32 -0.69 -4.55
C PHE A 52 2.22 -1.79 -4.01
N ARG A 53 3.53 -1.63 -4.22
CA ARG A 53 4.57 -2.45 -3.60
C ARG A 53 4.93 -1.83 -2.25
N MET A 54 4.49 -2.45 -1.17
CA MET A 54 5.02 -2.15 0.16
C MET A 54 6.46 -2.65 0.25
N SER A 55 7.34 -1.81 0.77
CA SER A 55 8.73 -2.14 1.04
C SER A 55 9.18 -1.51 2.36
N ALA A 56 10.39 -1.84 2.78
CA ALA A 56 11.02 -1.31 3.98
C ALA A 56 12.42 -0.80 3.61
N LYS A 57 12.86 0.27 4.26
CA LYS A 57 14.18 0.87 4.02
C LYS A 57 14.77 1.36 5.33
N SER A 58 16.03 1.01 5.59
CA SER A 58 16.74 1.53 6.74
C SER A 58 17.19 2.99 6.50
N GLY A 59 17.31 3.77 7.58
CA GLY A 59 17.88 5.12 7.52
C GLY A 59 16.98 6.22 6.93
N ILE A 60 15.71 5.93 6.60
CA ILE A 60 14.72 6.96 6.27
C ILE A 60 13.87 7.31 7.50
N GLU A 61 13.42 8.55 7.59
CA GLU A 61 12.58 9.03 8.70
C GLU A 61 11.09 9.07 8.37
N GLN A 62 10.76 9.16 7.09
CA GLN A 62 9.39 9.22 6.58
C GLN A 62 9.28 8.30 5.36
N PRO A 63 8.07 7.85 5.02
CA PRO A 63 7.86 7.00 3.85
C PRO A 63 8.36 7.65 2.55
N GLU A 64 9.14 6.89 1.77
CA GLU A 64 9.54 7.28 0.42
C GLU A 64 8.64 6.60 -0.62
N ILE A 65 8.05 7.38 -1.51
CA ILE A 65 7.24 6.86 -2.62
C ILE A 65 8.07 6.94 -3.91
N LYS A 66 8.17 5.82 -4.63
CA LYS A 66 8.83 5.72 -5.94
C LYS A 66 7.83 5.25 -7.00
N GLY A 67 7.93 5.80 -8.21
CA GLY A 67 7.06 5.48 -9.33
C GLY A 67 6.52 6.75 -10.03
N PRO A 68 5.58 6.59 -10.97
CA PRO A 68 5.06 5.32 -11.46
C PRO A 68 6.08 4.58 -12.33
N THR A 69 6.10 3.25 -12.23
CA THR A 69 6.63 2.38 -13.30
C THR A 69 5.44 1.84 -14.09
N VAL A 70 5.45 2.00 -15.41
CA VAL A 70 4.31 1.63 -16.25
C VAL A 70 4.65 0.40 -17.09
N PHE A 71 3.94 -0.70 -16.84
CA PHE A 71 4.10 -1.96 -17.56
C PHE A 71 2.99 -2.12 -18.60
N LYS A 72 3.20 -1.58 -19.80
CA LYS A 72 2.17 -1.55 -20.87
C LYS A 72 1.68 -2.92 -21.31
N ARG A 73 2.51 -3.96 -21.23
CA ARG A 73 2.15 -5.33 -21.62
C ARG A 73 1.15 -5.92 -20.62
N ASP A 74 1.45 -5.74 -19.33
CA ASP A 74 0.70 -6.34 -18.24
C ASP A 74 -0.44 -5.41 -17.77
N LYS A 75 -0.48 -4.17 -18.30
CA LYS A 75 -1.47 -3.13 -18.02
C LYS A 75 -1.45 -2.68 -16.56
N ASP A 76 -0.25 -2.57 -16.00
CA ASP A 76 -0.06 -2.16 -14.61
C ASP A 76 0.66 -0.81 -14.50
N VAL A 77 0.19 -0.01 -13.54
CA VAL A 77 0.92 1.15 -13.01
C VAL A 77 1.39 0.80 -11.61
N GLU A 78 2.69 0.72 -11.39
CA GLU A 78 3.26 0.35 -10.09
C GLU A 78 3.89 1.54 -9.37
N TYR A 79 3.61 1.64 -8.06
CA TYR A 79 4.32 2.48 -7.11
C TYR A 79 4.94 1.60 -6.02
N THR A 80 6.12 1.98 -5.54
CA THR A 80 6.72 1.38 -4.35
C THR A 80 6.70 2.38 -3.21
N ILE A 81 6.18 1.97 -2.05
CA ILE A 81 6.15 2.75 -0.81
C ILE A 81 7.14 2.10 0.15
N PHE A 82 8.27 2.76 0.37
CA PHE A 82 9.29 2.35 1.33
C PHE A 82 8.95 2.92 2.70
N LEU A 83 8.67 2.05 3.66
CA LEU A 83 8.41 2.42 5.04
C LEU A 83 9.72 2.49 5.87
N PRO A 84 9.82 3.44 6.82
CA PRO A 84 10.93 3.52 7.77
C PRO A 84 11.12 2.27 8.61
N PHE A 85 12.23 1.55 8.38
CA PHE A 85 12.58 0.39 9.20
C PHE A 85 13.56 0.75 10.30
N ARG A 86 13.21 0.44 11.55
CA ARG A 86 14.00 0.79 12.76
C ARG A 86 14.52 -0.42 13.54
N GLY A 87 14.29 -1.64 13.05
CA GLY A 87 14.70 -2.87 13.70
C GLY A 87 13.59 -3.91 13.71
N SER A 88 13.89 -5.07 14.28
CA SER A 88 13.04 -6.27 14.23
C SER A 88 12.13 -6.46 15.44
N ASP A 89 12.01 -5.45 16.32
CA ASP A 89 11.10 -5.52 17.47
C ASP A 89 9.69 -5.11 17.02
N TYR A 90 8.95 -6.09 16.49
CA TYR A 90 7.62 -5.88 15.91
C TYR A 90 6.52 -5.95 16.95
N ASP A 91 6.51 -4.98 17.86
CA ASP A 91 5.34 -4.81 18.71
C ASP A 91 4.12 -4.31 17.89
N SER A 92 2.93 -4.43 18.47
CA SER A 92 1.70 -4.02 17.82
C SER A 92 1.66 -2.53 17.46
N ASN A 93 2.42 -1.67 18.15
CA ASN A 93 2.47 -0.23 17.84
C ASN A 93 3.35 0.05 16.62
N VAL A 94 4.49 -0.65 16.48
CA VAL A 94 5.37 -0.57 15.31
C VAL A 94 4.61 -1.03 14.07
N LEU A 95 3.94 -2.17 14.14
CA LEU A 95 3.14 -2.70 13.03
C LEU A 95 1.97 -1.77 12.70
N ARG A 96 1.27 -1.26 13.71
CA ARG A 96 0.19 -0.28 13.54
C ARG A 96 0.68 0.95 12.79
N HIS A 97 1.81 1.51 13.22
CA HIS A 97 2.41 2.66 12.58
C HIS A 97 2.76 2.39 11.12
N ALA A 98 3.38 1.24 10.82
CA ALA A 98 3.72 0.86 9.46
C ALA A 98 2.48 0.75 8.54
N VAL A 99 1.38 0.14 9.01
CA VAL A 99 0.14 0.06 8.21
C VAL A 99 -0.48 1.45 8.02
N THR A 100 -0.44 2.32 9.03
CA THR A 100 -0.89 3.71 8.91
C THR A 100 -0.07 4.47 7.87
N GLU A 101 1.25 4.40 7.93
CA GLU A 101 2.13 5.06 6.96
C GLU A 101 1.96 4.53 5.54
N LEU A 102 1.72 3.22 5.38
CA LEU A 102 1.38 2.63 4.09
C LEU A 102 0.09 3.22 3.53
N LEU A 103 -0.96 3.28 4.35
CA LEU A 103 -2.25 3.83 3.94
C LEU A 103 -2.15 5.32 3.59
N ASP A 104 -1.42 6.10 4.36
CA ASP A 104 -1.18 7.52 4.07
C ASP A 104 -0.44 7.70 2.75
N GLY A 105 0.57 6.86 2.49
CA GLY A 105 1.29 6.83 1.21
C GLY A 105 0.37 6.46 0.03
N ILE A 106 -0.50 5.47 0.21
CA ILE A 106 -1.49 5.07 -0.79
C ILE A 106 -2.47 6.21 -1.07
N VAL A 107 -3.03 6.83 -0.03
CA VAL A 107 -3.94 7.98 -0.15
C VAL A 107 -3.29 9.10 -0.94
N ARG A 108 -2.03 9.44 -0.62
CA ARG A 108 -1.29 10.48 -1.34
C ARG A 108 -1.19 10.17 -2.85
N VAL A 109 -0.78 8.96 -3.22
CA VAL A 109 -0.68 8.55 -4.64
C VAL A 109 -2.04 8.56 -5.31
N LEU A 110 -3.08 8.02 -4.66
CA LEU A 110 -4.44 8.00 -5.19
C LEU A 110 -4.95 9.42 -5.46
N SER A 111 -4.76 10.35 -4.51
CA SER A 111 -5.14 11.75 -4.70
C SER A 111 -4.37 12.41 -5.83
N GLU A 112 -3.06 12.18 -5.96
CA GLU A 112 -2.23 12.70 -7.07
C GLU A 112 -2.68 12.15 -8.44
N LEU A 113 -3.25 10.94 -8.47
CA LEU A 113 -3.82 10.31 -9.66
C LEU A 113 -5.28 10.70 -9.92
N GLY A 114 -5.88 11.54 -9.07
CA GLY A 114 -7.26 12.00 -9.24
C GLY A 114 -8.32 10.99 -8.82
N PHE A 115 -8.02 10.10 -7.87
CA PHE A 115 -9.02 9.25 -7.21
C PHE A 115 -9.65 9.99 -6.03
N ASP A 116 -10.92 9.71 -5.77
CA ASP A 116 -11.56 10.07 -4.49
C ASP A 116 -11.07 9.11 -3.40
N THR A 117 -10.43 9.67 -2.38
CA THR A 117 -9.83 8.92 -1.27
C THR A 117 -10.66 8.98 0.01
N THR A 118 -11.86 9.58 -0.02
CA THR A 118 -12.70 9.80 1.17
C THR A 118 -12.96 8.52 1.96
N SER A 119 -13.38 7.44 1.27
CA SER A 119 -13.65 6.14 1.90
C SER A 119 -12.41 5.51 2.52
N VAL A 120 -11.25 5.65 1.87
CA VAL A 120 -9.97 5.13 2.38
C VAL A 120 -9.58 5.86 3.66
N SER A 121 -9.65 7.18 3.65
CA SER A 121 -9.33 8.01 4.82
C SER A 121 -10.25 7.71 6.00
N GLN A 122 -11.56 7.54 5.77
CA GLN A 122 -12.53 7.20 6.82
C GLN A 122 -12.37 5.78 7.37
N GLY A 123 -12.07 4.81 6.50
CA GLY A 123 -11.91 3.39 6.87
C GLY A 123 -10.55 3.05 7.48
N SER A 124 -9.52 3.88 7.21
CA SER A 124 -8.11 3.63 7.55
C SER A 124 -7.91 3.11 8.97
N ARG A 125 -8.45 3.80 9.97
CA ARG A 125 -8.33 3.41 11.38
C ARG A 125 -8.87 2.01 11.64
N GLN A 126 -10.06 1.69 11.14
CA GLN A 126 -10.67 0.37 11.35
C GLN A 126 -9.85 -0.73 10.66
N TRP A 127 -9.32 -0.46 9.47
CA TRP A 127 -8.51 -1.44 8.73
C TRP A 127 -7.19 -1.71 9.41
N VAL A 128 -6.55 -0.67 9.96
CA VAL A 128 -5.35 -0.80 10.80
C VAL A 128 -5.67 -1.68 12.02
N GLU A 129 -6.74 -1.39 12.76
CA GLU A 129 -7.11 -2.24 13.92
C GLU A 129 -7.39 -3.69 13.51
N HIS A 130 -8.02 -3.92 12.35
CA HIS A 130 -8.28 -5.26 11.86
C HIS A 130 -6.98 -6.03 11.55
N VAL A 131 -6.03 -5.38 10.87
CA VAL A 131 -4.73 -5.99 10.54
C VAL A 131 -3.96 -6.34 11.82
N ILE A 132 -3.93 -5.44 12.79
CA ILE A 132 -3.17 -5.65 14.04
C ILE A 132 -3.86 -6.64 14.98
N GLY A 133 -5.19 -6.72 14.93
CA GLY A 133 -5.99 -7.61 15.78
C GLY A 133 -6.11 -9.06 15.27
N ASP A 134 -5.79 -9.32 14.00
CA ASP A 134 -5.88 -10.65 13.39
C ASP A 134 -4.49 -11.27 13.25
N SER A 135 -4.19 -12.27 14.08
CA SER A 135 -2.88 -12.94 14.12
C SER A 135 -2.50 -13.67 12.83
N ARG A 136 -3.41 -13.78 11.85
CA ARG A 136 -3.09 -14.36 10.55
C ARG A 136 -2.53 -13.32 9.57
N MET A 137 -2.58 -12.03 9.92
CA MET A 137 -2.11 -10.91 9.11
C MET A 137 -0.63 -10.58 9.36
N THR A 138 -0.06 -11.06 10.48
CA THR A 138 1.31 -10.78 10.92
C THR A 138 1.96 -12.06 11.46
N ASP A 139 3.19 -12.38 11.04
CA ASP A 139 3.95 -13.58 11.45
C ASP A 139 5.04 -13.33 12.53
#